data_AF-A0A919ELS7-F1
#
_entry.id   AF-A0A919ELS7-F1
#
_cell.length_a   1.000
_cell.length_b   1.000
_cell.length_c   1.000
_cell.angle_alpha   90.00
_cell.angle_beta   90.00
_cell.angle_gamma   90.00
#
_symmetry.space_group_name_H-M   'P 1'
#
loop_
_entity.id
_entity.type
_entity.pdbx_description
1 polymer ?
#
loop_
_entity_poly.entity_id
_entity_poly.type
_entity_poly.pdbx_seq_one_letter_code
_entity_poly.pdbx_strand_id
1 'polypeptide(L)'
;MSDKKKQALSNAEKQKRYRERQKERGKQELRGYMTPEAKECYRLIAEQTGWSDSVIMSNAIRLTYAAYKNGQIALLNSWLTKNKL
;
A
#
# COMPACT_ATOMS: atom_id res chain seq x y z
N MET A 1 41.55 9.89 15.54
CA MET A 1 40.70 9.10 14.61
C MET A 1 39.68 10.06 14.04
N SER A 2 39.81 10.47 12.77
CA SER A 2 38.97 11.52 12.20
C SER A 2 37.55 11.02 11.94
N ASP A 3 36.56 11.69 12.54
CA ASP A 3 35.16 11.57 12.18
C ASP A 3 34.96 12.05 10.74
N LYS A 4 35.11 11.12 9.78
CA LYS A 4 34.70 11.36 8.39
C LYS A 4 33.19 11.60 8.39
N LYS A 5 32.78 12.87 8.37
CA LYS A 5 31.39 13.29 8.13
C LYS A 5 30.88 12.55 6.88
N LYS A 6 29.96 11.61 7.07
CA LYS A 6 29.31 10.91 5.96
C LYS A 6 28.64 11.96 5.09
N GLN A 7 29.02 12.02 3.82
CA GLN A 7 28.43 12.93 2.85
C GLN A 7 26.91 12.73 2.85
N ALA A 8 26.17 13.83 2.99
CA ALA A 8 24.72 13.79 3.00
C ALA A 8 24.24 13.29 1.64
N LEU A 9 23.52 12.17 1.63
CA LEU A 9 22.90 11.63 0.43
C LEU A 9 21.81 12.60 -0.06
N SER A 10 21.69 12.70 -1.38
CA SER A 10 20.55 13.34 -2.02
C SER A 10 19.25 12.58 -1.70
N ASN A 11 18.10 13.25 -1.84
CA ASN A 11 16.80 12.61 -1.63
C ASN A 11 16.59 11.44 -2.60
N ALA A 12 17.08 11.54 -3.84
CA ALA A 12 17.02 10.46 -4.82
C ALA A 12 17.80 9.22 -4.36
N GLU A 13 19.01 9.40 -3.83
CA GLU A 13 19.83 8.29 -3.30
C GLU A 13 19.22 7.68 -2.04
N LYS A 14 18.64 8.50 -1.15
CA LYS A 14 17.90 8.00 0.03
C LYS A 14 16.72 7.12 -0.39
N GLN A 15 15.94 7.56 -1.37
CA GLN A 15 14.82 6.78 -1.90
C GLN A 15 15.29 5.50 -2.58
N LYS A 16 16.39 5.54 -3.35
CA LYS A 16 16.99 4.35 -3.97
C LYS A 16 17.39 3.32 -2.91
N ARG A 17 18.18 3.72 -1.91
CA ARG A 17 18.59 2.85 -0.80
C ARG A 17 17.41 2.30 0.00
N TYR A 18 16.36 3.09 0.18
CA TYR A 18 15.15 2.61 0.84
C TYR A 18 14.49 1.49 0.04
N ARG A 19 14.30 1.68 -1.28
CA ARG A 19 13.73 0.65 -2.17
C ARG A 19 14.58 -0.61 -2.20
N GLU A 20 15.90 -0.48 -2.26
CA GLU A 20 16.83 -1.62 -2.21
C GLU A 20 16.66 -2.43 -0.92
N ARG A 21 16.62 -1.77 0.25
CA ARG A 21 16.37 -2.44 1.54
C ARG A 21 14.99 -3.10 1.64
N GLN A 22 13.96 -2.52 1.03
CA GLN A 22 12.64 -3.18 0.98
C GLN A 22 12.71 -4.44 0.10
N LYS A 23 13.39 -4.38 -1.05
CA LYS A 23 13.58 -5.51 -1.96
C LYS A 23 14.37 -6.65 -1.31
N GLU A 24 15.43 -6.34 -0.57
CA GLU A 24 16.20 -7.31 0.22
C GLU A 24 15.33 -8.04 1.27
N ARG A 25 14.31 -7.35 1.79
CA ARG A 25 13.31 -7.94 2.70
C ARG A 25 12.19 -8.70 1.97
N GLY A 26 12.33 -8.94 0.67
CA GLY A 26 11.34 -9.61 -0.17
C GLY A 26 10.09 -8.79 -0.46
N LYS A 27 10.07 -7.48 -0.14
CA LYS A 27 8.93 -6.62 -0.39
C LYS A 27 8.97 -6.04 -1.80
N GLN A 28 7.80 -5.99 -2.43
CA GLN A 28 7.59 -5.34 -3.71
C GLN A 28 6.87 -4.01 -3.52
N GLU A 29 7.35 -2.96 -4.19
CA GLU A 29 6.65 -1.69 -4.25
C GLU A 29 5.51 -1.77 -5.28
N LEU A 30 4.31 -1.37 -4.89
CA LEU A 30 3.15 -1.23 -5.76
C LEU A 30 2.78 0.25 -5.87
N ARG A 31 2.51 0.72 -7.08
CA ARG A 31 2.16 2.13 -7.37
C ARG A 31 0.94 2.20 -8.27
N GLY A 32 0.05 3.14 -7.97
CA GLY A 32 -1.14 3.42 -8.77
C GLY A 32 -1.85 4.68 -8.27
N TYR A 33 -2.68 5.26 -9.13
CA TYR A 33 -3.58 6.35 -8.73
C TYR A 33 -4.91 5.77 -8.22
N MET A 34 -5.46 6.39 -7.17
CA MET A 34 -6.74 6.02 -6.60
C MET A 34 -7.84 6.95 -7.11
N THR A 35 -9.01 6.39 -7.43
CA THR A 35 -10.23 7.17 -7.67
C THR A 35 -10.69 7.88 -6.38
N PRO A 36 -11.56 8.89 -6.46
CA PRO A 36 -12.11 9.54 -5.26
C PRO A 36 -12.76 8.58 -4.27
N GLU A 37 -13.50 7.59 -4.77
CA GLU A 37 -14.19 6.57 -3.96
C GLU A 37 -13.17 5.69 -3.22
N ALA A 38 -12.14 5.23 -3.94
CA ALA A 38 -11.06 4.45 -3.35
C ALA A 38 -10.26 5.25 -2.29
N LYS A 39 -10.10 6.57 -2.48
CA LYS A 39 -9.48 7.45 -1.47
C LYS A 39 -10.32 7.53 -0.20
N GLU A 40 -11.65 7.61 -0.33
CA GLU A 40 -12.55 7.63 0.81
C GLU A 40 -12.54 6.30 1.56
N CYS A 41 -12.59 5.18 0.83
CA CYS A 41 -12.40 3.84 1.41
C CYS A 41 -11.09 3.75 2.19
N TYR A 42 -9.98 4.23 1.60
CA TYR A 42 -8.69 4.25 2.27
C TYR A 42 -8.70 5.10 3.55
N ARG A 43 -9.29 6.31 3.51
CA ARG A 43 -9.43 7.20 4.68
C ARG A 43 -10.19 6.51 5.81
N LEU A 44 -11.35 5.91 5.49
CA LEU A 44 -12.20 5.22 6.47
C LEU A 44 -11.48 4.02 7.09
N ILE A 45 -10.79 3.21 6.29
CA ILE A 45 -10.00 2.08 6.80
C ILE A 45 -8.91 2.57 7.74
N ALA A 46 -8.15 3.60 7.34
CA ALA A 46 -7.06 4.13 8.16
C ALA A 46 -7.56 4.65 9.51
N GLU A 47 -8.65 5.43 9.52
CA GLU A 47 -9.26 5.99 10.74
C GLU A 47 -9.79 4.90 11.69
N GLN A 48 -10.45 3.88 11.14
CA GLN A 48 -11.09 2.83 11.95
C GLN A 48 -10.09 1.79 12.49
N THR A 49 -9.01 1.53 11.76
CA THR A 49 -8.07 0.44 12.08
C THR A 49 -6.74 0.90 12.67
N GLY A 50 -6.36 2.16 12.43
CA GLY A 50 -5.02 2.67 12.74
C GLY A 50 -3.90 2.00 11.94
N TRP A 51 -4.22 1.30 10.85
CA TRP A 51 -3.23 0.59 10.05
C TRP A 51 -2.39 1.55 9.19
N SER A 52 -1.12 1.18 8.98
CA SER A 52 -0.26 1.88 8.02
C SER A 52 -0.60 1.52 6.58
N ASP A 53 -0.23 2.37 5.62
CA ASP A 53 -0.45 2.18 4.18
C ASP A 53 -0.02 0.80 3.69
N SER A 54 1.15 0.34 4.15
CA SER A 54 1.69 -0.95 3.77
C SER A 54 0.81 -2.11 4.25
N VAL A 55 0.19 -1.97 5.42
CA VAL A 55 -0.71 -2.99 5.99
C VAL A 55 -2.06 -2.96 5.26
N ILE A 56 -2.63 -1.77 5.04
CA ILE A 56 -3.88 -1.59 4.31
C ILE A 56 -3.76 -2.19 2.90
N MET A 57 -2.72 -1.81 2.16
CA MET A 57 -2.49 -2.30 0.79
C MET A 57 -2.30 -3.82 0.77
N SER A 58 -1.47 -4.36 1.67
CA SER A 58 -1.23 -5.81 1.73
C SER A 58 -2.50 -6.59 2.04
N ASN A 59 -3.32 -6.09 2.98
CA ASN A 59 -4.59 -6.72 3.34
C ASN A 59 -5.62 -6.61 2.22
N ALA A 60 -5.75 -5.44 1.59
CA ALA A 60 -6.67 -5.23 0.46
C ALA A 60 -6.41 -6.23 -0.66
N ILE A 61 -5.15 -6.41 -1.09
CA ILE A 61 -4.79 -7.36 -2.15
C ILE A 61 -5.15 -8.81 -1.75
N ARG A 62 -4.83 -9.20 -0.50
CA ARG A 62 -5.11 -10.55 0.00
C ARG A 62 -6.61 -10.82 0.10
N LEU A 63 -7.38 -9.85 0.58
CA LEU A 63 -8.84 -9.95 0.69
C LEU A 63 -9.50 -10.00 -0.69
N THR A 64 -9.04 -9.18 -1.65
CA THR A 64 -9.51 -9.24 -3.04
C THR A 64 -9.26 -10.61 -3.65
N TYR A 65 -8.06 -11.18 -3.45
CA TYR A 65 -7.76 -12.52 -3.93
C TYR A 65 -8.58 -13.62 -3.22
N ALA A 66 -8.77 -13.51 -1.91
CA ALA A 66 -9.61 -14.43 -1.15
C ALA A 66 -11.07 -14.39 -1.64
N ALA A 67 -11.62 -13.20 -1.87
CA ALA A 67 -12.95 -13.03 -2.46
C ALA A 67 -13.06 -13.66 -3.85
N TYR A 68 -12.03 -13.50 -4.69
CA TYR A 68 -11.94 -14.18 -5.98
C TYR A 68 -11.97 -15.70 -5.83
N LYS A 69 -11.10 -16.25 -4.97
CA LYS A 69 -11.00 -17.70 -4.72
C LYS A 69 -12.28 -18.31 -4.16
N ASN A 70 -13.04 -17.54 -3.40
CA ASN A 70 -14.32 -17.96 -2.81
C ASN A 70 -15.53 -17.64 -3.70
N GLY A 71 -15.35 -17.14 -4.94
CA GLY A 71 -16.44 -16.83 -5.86
C GLY A 71 -17.30 -15.62 -5.45
N GLN A 72 -16.85 -14.82 -4.47
CA GLN A 72 -17.59 -13.69 -3.91
C GLN A 72 -17.25 -12.35 -4.58
N ILE A 73 -16.22 -12.30 -5.43
CA ILE A 73 -15.72 -11.04 -5.99
C ILE A 73 -16.78 -10.27 -6.79
N ALA A 74 -17.65 -10.96 -7.55
CA ALA A 74 -18.71 -10.31 -8.30
C ALA A 74 -19.73 -9.64 -7.37
N LEU A 75 -20.16 -10.34 -6.33
CA LEU A 75 -21.08 -9.83 -5.32
C LEU A 75 -20.51 -8.58 -4.63
N LEU A 76 -19.24 -8.65 -4.19
CA LEU A 76 -18.59 -7.54 -3.51
C LEU A 76 -18.39 -6.33 -4.44
N ASN A 77 -18.01 -6.56 -5.71
CA ASN A 77 -17.88 -5.48 -6.68
C ASN A 77 -19.24 -4.80 -6.96
N SER A 78 -20.32 -5.57 -7.11
CA SER A 78 -21.67 -5.01 -7.26
C SER A 78 -22.09 -4.20 -6.04
N TRP A 79 -21.72 -4.66 -4.84
CA TRP A 79 -21.97 -3.92 -3.60
C TRP A 79 -21.21 -2.59 -3.55
N LEU A 80 -19.93 -2.57 -3.94
CA LEU A 80 -19.13 -1.34 -4.02
C LEU A 80 -19.78 -0.33 -4.98
N THR A 81 -20.12 -0.76 -6.20
CA THR A 81 -20.78 0.11 -7.19
C THR A 81 -22.11 0.67 -6.68
N LYS A 82 -22.95 -0.16 -6.05
CA LYS A 82 -24.25 0.27 -5.52
C LYS A 82 -24.10 1.33 -4.41
N ASN A 83 -23.05 1.21 -3.58
CA ASN A 83 -22.81 2.11 -2.46
C ASN A 83 -21.88 3.28 -2.80
N LYS A 84 -21.42 3.38 -4.05
CA LYS A 84 -20.49 4.42 -4.53
C LYS A 84 -19.17 4.44 -3.73
N LEU A 85 -18.61 3.26 -3.54
CA LEU A 85 -17.34 2.99 -2.85
C LEU A 85 -16.28 2.44 -3.79
#